data_AF-A0A4P6L2D9-F1
#
_entry.id   AF-A0A4P6L2D9-F1
#
_cell.length_a   1.000
_cell.length_b   1.000
_cell.length_c   1.000
_cell.angle_alpha   90.00
_cell.angle_beta   90.00
_cell.angle_gamma   90.00
#
_symmetry.space_group_name_H-M   'P 1'
#
loop_
_entity.id
_entity.type
_entity.pdbx_description
1 polymer ?
#
loop_
_entity_poly.entity_id
_entity_poly.type
_entity_poly.pdbx_seq_one_letter_code
_entity_poly.pdbx_strand_id
1 'polypeptide(L)'
;MNSEATTFREAIALVLRACRAALPFFLSIETWLMVAVAAVTVGGFWLAFMGDLRSLVAFGAAVGYLALRSMLHARRILGWPFL
;
A
#
# COMPACT_ATOMS: atom_id res chain seq x y z
N MET A 1 -6.06 -6.53 -42.24
CA MET A 1 -5.31 -5.62 -41.34
C MET A 1 -6.14 -5.09 -40.16
N ASN A 2 -7.09 -5.85 -39.60
CA ASN A 2 -7.96 -5.36 -38.50
C ASN A 2 -7.87 -6.17 -37.19
N SER A 3 -7.07 -7.23 -37.12
CA SER A 3 -7.06 -8.14 -35.97
C SER A 3 -6.19 -7.68 -34.80
N GLU A 4 -5.06 -7.00 -35.06
CA GLU A 4 -4.15 -6.54 -33.99
C GLU A 4 -4.71 -5.35 -33.20
N ALA A 5 -5.41 -4.43 -33.87
CA ALA A 5 -6.02 -3.28 -33.22
C ALA A 5 -7.17 -3.67 -32.28
N THR A 6 -7.92 -4.73 -32.60
CA THR A 6 -8.92 -5.31 -31.70
C THR A 6 -8.28 -5.92 -30.46
N THR A 7 -7.17 -6.66 -30.62
CA THR A 7 -6.47 -7.28 -29.48
C THR A 7 -5.87 -6.23 -28.55
N PHE A 8 -5.27 -5.15 -29.09
CA PHE A 8 -4.72 -4.08 -28.28
C PHE A 8 -5.80 -3.31 -27.52
N ARG A 9 -6.93 -3.01 -28.18
CA ARG A 9 -8.07 -2.33 -27.56
C ARG A 9 -8.75 -3.20 -26.50
N GLU A 10 -8.82 -4.51 -26.72
CA GLU A 10 -9.29 -5.49 -25.73
C GLU A 10 -8.32 -5.59 -24.54
N ALA A 11 -7.01 -5.63 -24.78
CA ALA A 11 -6.00 -5.62 -23.73
C ALA A 11 -6.11 -4.34 -22.87
N ILE A 12 -6.25 -3.16 -23.50
CA ILE A 12 -6.49 -1.90 -22.78
C ILE A 12 -7.80 -1.94 -22.00
N ALA A 13 -8.89 -2.42 -22.60
CA ALA A 13 -10.18 -2.52 -21.92
C ALA A 13 -10.13 -3.47 -20.71
N LEU A 14 -9.34 -4.54 -20.82
CA LEU A 14 -9.12 -5.52 -19.75
C LEU A 14 -8.27 -4.93 -18.62
N VAL A 15 -7.18 -4.23 -18.95
CA VAL A 15 -6.36 -3.49 -17.97
C VAL A 15 -7.18 -2.40 -17.29
N LEU A 16 -7.96 -1.62 -18.01
CA LEU A 16 -8.82 -0.58 -17.43
C LEU A 16 -9.90 -1.16 -16.53
N ARG A 17 -10.52 -2.30 -16.89
CA ARG A 17 -11.46 -3.00 -16.01
C ARG A 17 -10.78 -3.54 -14.75
N ALA A 18 -9.61 -4.14 -14.89
CA ALA A 18 -8.82 -4.61 -13.76
C ALA A 18 -8.42 -3.45 -12.84
N CYS A 19 -7.96 -2.32 -13.39
CA CYS A 19 -7.69 -1.11 -12.64
C CYS A 19 -8.94 -0.57 -11.94
N ARG A 20 -10.11 -0.57 -12.59
CA ARG A 20 -11.35 -0.11 -11.98
C ARG A 20 -11.83 -1.04 -10.86
N ALA A 21 -11.63 -2.34 -11.00
CA ALA A 21 -11.92 -3.33 -9.99
C ALA A 21 -10.94 -3.25 -8.80
N ALA A 22 -9.68 -2.92 -9.06
CA ALA A 22 -8.65 -2.72 -8.02
C ALA A 22 -8.70 -1.32 -7.38
N LEU A 23 -9.36 -0.34 -8.02
CA LEU A 23 -9.50 1.03 -7.53
C LEU A 23 -9.95 1.13 -6.05
N PRO A 24 -10.98 0.41 -5.59
CA PRO A 24 -11.37 0.43 -4.17
C PRO A 24 -10.28 -0.09 -3.23
N PHE A 25 -9.42 -1.01 -3.68
CA PHE A 25 -8.28 -1.50 -2.90
C PHE A 25 -7.19 -0.43 -2.78
N PHE A 26 -6.89 0.29 -3.87
CA PHE A 26 -5.97 1.44 -3.84
C PHE A 26 -6.52 2.65 -3.08
N LEU A 27 -7.84 2.79 -2.98
CA LEU A 27 -8.49 3.81 -2.15
C LEU A 27 -8.64 3.38 -0.68
N SER A 28 -8.32 2.11 -0.36
CA SER A 28 -8.36 1.63 1.00
C SER A 28 -7.31 2.36 1.84
N ILE A 29 -7.71 2.82 3.02
CA ILE A 29 -6.78 3.48 3.94
C ILE A 29 -5.66 2.51 4.38
N GLU A 30 -5.94 1.20 4.45
CA GLU A 30 -4.97 0.19 4.88
C GLU A 30 -3.78 0.07 3.92
N THR A 31 -4.03 0.16 2.60
CA THR A 31 -2.98 0.05 1.58
C THR A 31 -2.04 1.25 1.63
N TRP A 32 -2.58 2.45 1.75
CA TRP A 32 -1.76 3.65 1.97
C TRP A 32 -0.99 3.63 3.29
N LEU A 33 -1.59 3.06 4.34
CA LEU A 33 -0.92 2.89 5.63
C LEU A 33 0.27 1.92 5.52
N MET A 34 0.12 0.82 4.75
CA MET A 34 1.24 -0.08 4.43
C MET A 34 2.34 0.60 3.60
N VAL A 35 1.95 1.38 2.58
CA VAL A 35 2.91 2.13 1.76
C VAL A 35 3.69 3.14 2.59
N ALA A 36 3.01 3.88 3.48
CA ALA A 36 3.65 4.81 4.40
C ALA A 36 4.66 4.10 5.32
N VAL A 37 4.30 2.92 5.84
CA VAL A 37 5.20 2.11 6.68
C VAL A 37 6.41 1.67 5.88
N ALA A 38 6.23 1.17 4.66
CA ALA A 38 7.35 0.79 3.80
C ALA A 38 8.29 1.99 3.55
N ALA A 39 7.74 3.16 3.19
CA ALA A 39 8.51 4.38 2.97
C ALA A 39 9.29 4.82 4.21
N VAL A 40 8.65 4.78 5.38
CA VAL A 40 9.27 5.14 6.66
C VAL A 40 10.34 4.11 7.06
N THR A 41 10.16 2.83 6.75
CA THR A 41 11.14 1.79 7.07
C THR A 41 12.41 1.95 6.22
N VAL A 42 12.24 2.16 4.91
CA VAL A 42 13.37 2.40 3.99
C VAL A 42 14.05 3.73 4.28
N GLY A 43 13.28 4.80 4.48
CA GLY A 43 13.82 6.11 4.85
C GLY A 43 14.50 6.11 6.22
N GLY A 44 13.92 5.42 7.20
CA GLY A 44 14.49 5.22 8.53
C GLY A 44 15.81 4.44 8.49
N PHE A 45 15.89 3.40 7.66
CA PHE A 45 17.12 2.65 7.42
C PHE A 45 18.23 3.55 6.85
N TRP A 46 17.90 4.39 5.87
CA TRP A 46 18.86 5.33 5.28
C TRP A 46 19.31 6.41 6.27
N LEU A 47 18.38 6.96 7.06
CA LEU A 47 18.68 7.90 8.14
C LEU A 47 19.59 7.25 9.21
N ALA A 48 19.35 5.99 9.55
CA ALA A 48 20.18 5.25 10.50
C ALA A 48 21.59 5.02 9.94
N PHE A 49 21.71 4.71 8.65
CA PHE A 49 23.00 4.59 7.97
C PHE A 49 23.80 5.91 8.02
N MET A 50 23.11 7.06 7.93
CA MET A 50 23.71 8.38 8.10
C MET A 50 23.97 8.78 9.57
N GLY A 51 23.59 7.94 10.55
CA GLY A 51 23.72 8.23 11.98
C GLY A 51 22.72 9.27 12.50
N ASP A 52 21.65 9.56 11.77
CA ASP A 52 20.64 10.53 12.16
C ASP A 52 19.65 9.93 13.18
N LEU A 53 19.47 10.61 14.31
CA LEU A 53 18.51 10.28 15.38
C LEU A 53 17.05 10.25 14.91
N ARG A 54 16.72 10.95 13.81
CA ARG A 54 15.38 10.91 13.20
C ARG A 54 14.99 9.50 12.73
N SER A 55 15.98 8.61 12.54
CA SER A 55 15.72 7.19 12.28
C SER A 55 14.92 6.52 13.40
N LEU A 56 15.10 6.89 14.68
CA LEU A 56 14.31 6.32 15.77
C LEU A 56 12.83 6.67 15.65
N VAL A 57 12.51 7.90 15.23
CA VAL A 57 11.12 8.32 15.01
C VAL A 57 10.52 7.55 13.84
N ALA A 58 11.30 7.34 12.77
CA ALA A 58 10.87 6.54 11.63
C ALA A 58 10.58 5.08 12.04
N PHE A 59 11.52 4.41 12.69
CA PHE A 59 11.30 3.05 13.17
C PHE A 59 10.17 2.97 14.21
N GLY A 60 10.06 3.96 15.10
CA GLY A 60 8.97 4.07 16.06
C GLY A 60 7.59 4.17 15.39
N ALA A 61 7.48 4.93 14.30
CA ALA A 61 6.25 5.00 13.51
C ALA A 61 5.92 3.67 12.82
N ALA A 62 6.91 2.95 12.30
CA ALA A 62 6.71 1.62 11.72
C ALA A 62 6.23 0.59 12.75
N VAL A 63 6.80 0.60 13.97
CA VAL A 63 6.37 -0.27 15.08
C VAL A 63 4.98 0.15 15.59
N GLY A 64 4.73 1.44 15.72
CA GLY A 64 3.43 1.99 16.13
C GLY A 64 2.30 1.59 15.18
N TYR A 65 2.58 1.53 13.87
CA TYR A 65 1.63 1.00 12.89
C TYR A 65 1.24 -0.45 13.17
N LEU A 66 2.18 -1.32 13.57
CA LEU A 66 1.88 -2.72 13.89
C LEU A 66 0.86 -2.83 15.04
N ALA A 67 1.06 -2.03 16.09
CA ALA A 67 0.14 -1.95 17.22
C ALA A 67 -1.22 -1.36 16.82
N LEU A 68 -1.21 -0.27 16.05
CA LEU A 68 -2.42 0.39 15.57
C LEU A 68 -3.25 -0.53 14.67
N ARG A 69 -2.60 -1.27 13.76
CA ARG A 69 -3.23 -2.27 12.89
C ARG A 69 -3.90 -3.38 13.68
N SER A 70 -3.21 -3.90 14.69
CA SER A 70 -3.75 -4.92 15.60
C SER A 70 -5.01 -4.42 16.31
N MET A 71 -4.98 -3.18 16.80
CA MET A 71 -6.09 -2.54 17.49
C MET A 71 -7.28 -2.22 16.55
N LEU A 72 -7.00 -1.79 15.32
CA LEU A 72 -8.03 -1.52 14.30
C LEU A 72 -8.78 -2.79 13.89
N HIS A 73 -8.08 -3.92 13.73
CA HIS A 73 -8.72 -5.21 13.49
C HIS A 73 -9.46 -5.74 14.72
N ALA A 74 -8.88 -5.61 15.92
CA ALA A 74 -9.55 -6.01 17.17
C ALA A 74 -10.87 -5.26 17.39
N ARG A 75 -10.96 -3.99 16.98
CA ARG A 75 -12.18 -3.18 17.04
C ARG A 75 -13.13 -3.36 15.85
N ARG A 76 -12.83 -4.28 14.91
CA ARG A 76 -13.60 -4.50 13.66
C ARG A 76 -13.82 -3.23 12.83
N ILE A 77 -12.98 -2.21 13.01
CA ILE A 77 -13.05 -0.96 12.23
C ILE A 77 -12.47 -1.20 10.83
N LEU A 78 -11.44 -2.05 10.75
CA LEU A 78 -10.96 -2.62 9.48
C LEU A 78 -11.53 -4.04 9.33
N GLY A 79 -12.41 -4.21 8.35
CA GLY A 79 -12.72 -5.54 7.81
C GLY A 79 -11.45 -6.18 7.29
N TRP A 80 -11.27 -7.48 7.53
CA TRP A 80 -10.13 -8.21 6.99
C TRP A 80 -10.13 -8.09 5.46
N PRO A 81 -9.04 -7.66 4.81
CA PRO A 81 -9.02 -7.48 3.35
C PRO A 81 -9.11 -8.80 2.56
N PHE A 82 -9.16 -9.95 3.23
CA PHE A 82 -9.14 -11.29 2.63
C PHE A 82 -10.36 -12.17 3.01
N LEU A 83 -11.40 -11.60 3.61
CA LEU A 83 -12.63 -12.31 4.01
C LEU A 83 -13.84 -11.79 3.23
#